data_AF-A0A4Q3YKD7-F1
#
_entry.id   AF-A0A4Q3YKD7-F1
#
_cell.length_a   1.000
_cell.length_b   1.000
_cell.length_c   1.000
_cell.angle_alpha   90.00
_cell.angle_beta   90.00
_cell.angle_gamma   90.00
#
_symmetry.space_group_name_H-M   'P 1'
#
loop_
_entity.id
_entity.type
_entity.pdbx_description
1 polymer ?
#
loop_
_entity_poly.entity_id
_entity_poly.type
_entity_poly.pdbx_seq_one_letter_code
_entity_poly.pdbx_strand_id
1 'polypeptide(L)'
;MFKSIRSDSYLNSLWVVAAARRDRGLTQAELAGRLNKPQSYISKIETGERRLDIAEFYAIAVALEVDPTALFQQVVTSLKPKAVEGVPS
;
A
#
# COMPACT_ATOMS: atom_id res chain seq x y z
N MET A 1 -10.56 -20.99 -14.77
CA MET A 1 -10.87 -19.58 -14.45
C MET A 1 -10.25 -19.28 -13.08
N PHE A 2 -9.06 -18.67 -13.03
CA PHE A 2 -8.43 -18.34 -11.74
C PHE A 2 -9.22 -17.23 -11.07
N LYS A 3 -9.94 -17.58 -10.00
CA LYS A 3 -10.71 -16.66 -9.17
C LYS A 3 -9.73 -15.58 -8.67
N SER A 4 -9.98 -14.33 -9.07
CA SER A 4 -9.20 -13.12 -8.80
C SER A 4 -8.45 -13.19 -7.47
N ILE A 5 -7.11 -13.28 -7.53
CA ILE A 5 -6.18 -13.45 -6.39
C ILE A 5 -6.01 -12.15 -5.57
N ARG A 6 -6.78 -11.10 -5.86
CA ARG A 6 -6.72 -9.84 -5.10
C ARG A 6 -7.92 -9.77 -4.17
N SER A 7 -7.68 -9.93 -2.87
CA SER A 7 -8.69 -9.66 -1.86
C SER A 7 -8.95 -8.16 -1.76
N ASP A 8 -10.19 -7.77 -1.48
CA ASP A 8 -10.57 -6.37 -1.24
C ASP A 8 -9.67 -5.72 -0.18
N SER A 9 -9.28 -6.48 0.84
CA SER A 9 -8.35 -6.05 1.89
C SER A 9 -6.97 -5.61 1.34
N TYR A 10 -6.43 -6.29 0.32
CA TYR A 10 -5.15 -5.90 -0.26
C TYR A 10 -5.28 -4.59 -1.05
N LEU A 11 -6.33 -4.43 -1.86
CA LEU A 11 -6.57 -3.18 -2.58
C LEU A 11 -6.80 -2.00 -1.61
N ASN A 12 -7.48 -2.22 -0.48
CA ASN A 12 -7.61 -1.23 0.58
C ASN A 12 -6.26 -0.81 1.16
N SER A 13 -5.35 -1.75 1.42
CA SER A 13 -4.01 -1.42 1.92
C SER A 13 -3.24 -0.51 0.95
N LEU A 14 -3.36 -0.77 -0.36
CA LEU A 14 -2.74 0.06 -1.39
C LEU A 14 -3.39 1.44 -1.49
N TRP A 15 -4.71 1.52 -1.29
CA TRP A 15 -5.42 2.79 -1.24
C TRP A 15 -4.93 3.68 -0.10
N VAL A 16 -4.67 3.11 1.09
CA VAL A 16 -4.11 3.87 2.24
C VAL A 16 -2.73 4.44 1.89
N VAL A 17 -1.86 3.66 1.27
CA VAL A 17 -0.54 4.14 0.82
C VAL A 17 -0.67 5.26 -0.22
N ALA A 18 -1.57 5.08 -1.20
CA ALA A 18 -1.83 6.08 -2.22
C ALA A 18 -2.45 7.37 -1.65
N ALA A 19 -3.31 7.25 -0.63
CA ALA A 19 -3.88 8.38 0.10
C ALA A 19 -2.78 9.15 0.84
N ALA A 20 -1.92 8.48 1.60
CA ALA A 20 -0.79 9.10 2.28
C ALA A 20 0.13 9.88 1.32
N ARG A 21 0.38 9.35 0.10
CA ARG A 21 1.10 10.10 -0.94
C ARG A 21 0.38 11.38 -1.35
N ARG A 22 -0.93 11.30 -1.60
CA ARG A 22 -1.75 12.46 -2.01
C ARG A 22 -1.82 13.51 -0.91
N ASP A 23 -1.91 13.11 0.36
CA ASP A 23 -1.93 14.00 1.51
C ASP A 23 -0.61 14.77 1.67
N ARG A 24 0.50 14.19 1.21
CA ARG A 24 1.80 14.87 1.11
C ARG A 24 1.94 15.73 -0.15
N GLY A 25 0.91 15.81 -0.99
CA GLY A 25 0.93 16.61 -2.21
C GLY A 25 1.87 16.10 -3.30
N LEU A 26 2.36 14.86 -3.19
CA LEU A 26 3.32 14.29 -4.12
C LEU A 26 2.61 13.58 -5.27
N THR A 27 3.10 13.76 -6.49
CA THR A 27 2.77 12.93 -7.65
C THR A 27 3.43 11.55 -7.54
N GLN A 28 2.96 10.59 -8.34
CA GLN A 28 3.60 9.27 -8.41
C GLN A 28 5.04 9.37 -8.94
N ALA A 29 5.33 10.34 -9.83
CA ALA A 29 6.67 10.55 -10.37
C ALA A 29 7.64 11.08 -9.31
N GLU A 30 7.20 12.01 -8.47
CA GLU A 30 8.03 12.56 -7.38
C GLU A 30 8.34 11.50 -6.32
N LEU A 31 7.34 10.71 -5.90
CA LEU A 31 7.59 9.59 -4.97
C LEU A 31 8.54 8.56 -5.59
N ALA A 32 8.35 8.21 -6.87
CA ALA A 32 9.24 7.29 -7.56
C ALA A 32 10.67 7.83 -7.65
N GLY A 33 10.83 9.14 -7.90
CA GLY A 33 12.13 9.82 -7.90
C GLY A 33 12.85 9.71 -6.56
N ARG A 34 12.13 9.90 -5.44
CA ARG A 34 12.68 9.72 -4.08
C ARG A 34 13.16 8.28 -3.81
N LEU A 35 12.60 7.30 -4.51
CA LEU A 35 12.94 5.87 -4.39
C LEU A 35 13.95 5.38 -5.44
N ASN A 36 14.41 6.27 -6.33
CA ASN A 36 15.21 5.90 -7.51
C ASN A 36 14.53 4.81 -8.36
N LYS A 37 13.23 5.00 -8.64
CA LYS A 37 12.39 4.10 -9.44
C LYS A 37 11.69 4.86 -10.56
N PRO A 38 11.27 4.18 -11.65
CA PRO A 38 10.39 4.79 -12.64
C PRO A 38 9.01 5.08 -12.05
N GLN A 39 8.31 6.11 -12.52
CA GLN A 39 6.93 6.43 -12.08
C GLN A 39 5.98 5.22 -12.19
N SER A 40 6.16 4.38 -13.21
CA SER A 40 5.39 3.15 -13.41
C SER A 40 5.52 2.15 -12.26
N TYR A 41 6.59 2.19 -11.47
CA TYR A 41 6.74 1.40 -10.24
C TYR A 41 5.65 1.75 -9.22
N ILE A 42 5.46 3.04 -8.95
CA ILE A 42 4.42 3.52 -8.03
C ILE A 42 3.03 3.29 -8.62
N SER A 43 2.83 3.55 -9.92
CA SER A 43 1.55 3.27 -10.58
C SER A 43 1.13 1.81 -10.41
N LYS A 44 2.02 0.86 -10.70
CA LYS A 44 1.72 -0.57 -10.61
C LYS A 44 1.46 -1.04 -9.19
N ILE A 45 2.10 -0.41 -8.20
CA ILE A 45 1.81 -0.65 -6.78
C ILE A 45 0.40 -0.15 -6.46
N GLU A 46 0.07 1.11 -6.78
CA GLU A 46 -1.22 1.70 -6.44
C GLU A 46 -2.41 1.06 -7.17
N THR A 47 -2.22 0.50 -8.36
CA THR A 47 -3.24 -0.26 -9.09
C THR A 47 -3.31 -1.74 -8.68
N GLY A 48 -2.35 -2.20 -7.87
CA GLY A 48 -2.21 -3.60 -7.47
C GLY A 48 -1.82 -4.55 -8.61
N GLU A 49 -1.27 -4.02 -9.71
CA GLU A 49 -0.61 -4.81 -10.76
C GLU A 49 0.72 -5.39 -10.28
N ARG A 50 1.36 -4.72 -9.32
CA ARG A 50 2.56 -5.20 -8.64
C ARG A 50 2.29 -5.37 -7.15
N ARG A 51 2.78 -6.47 -6.59
CA ARG A 51 2.74 -6.69 -5.14
C ARG A 51 3.66 -5.71 -4.43
N LEU A 52 3.18 -5.15 -3.33
CA LEU A 52 3.95 -4.36 -2.39
C LEU A 52 4.37 -5.28 -1.24
N ASP A 53 5.67 -5.43 -1.02
CA ASP A 53 6.19 -6.12 0.16
C ASP A 53 6.44 -5.14 1.34
N ILE A 54 6.80 -5.69 2.51
CA ILE A 54 6.96 -4.89 3.73
C ILE A 54 8.19 -3.98 3.70
N ALA A 55 9.28 -4.36 3.03
CA ALA A 55 10.47 -3.54 2.90
C ALA A 55 10.20 -2.36 1.96
N GLU A 56 9.46 -2.61 0.88
CA GLU A 56 8.99 -1.58 -0.05
C GLU A 56 7.97 -0.64 0.61
N PHE A 57 7.05 -1.16 1.42
CA PHE A 57 6.16 -0.34 2.23
C PHE A 57 6.95 0.61 3.15
N TYR A 58 7.94 0.08 3.87
CA TYR A 58 8.80 0.89 4.72
C TYR A 58 9.53 1.98 3.92
N ALA A 59 10.13 1.62 2.78
CA ALA A 59 10.81 2.58 1.92
C ALA A 59 9.87 3.69 1.43
N ILE A 60 8.64 3.34 1.04
CA ILE A 60 7.61 4.32 0.65
C ILE A 60 7.26 5.24 1.82
N ALA A 61 7.03 4.70 3.02
CA ALA A 61 6.70 5.51 4.20
C ALA A 61 7.81 6.53 4.52
N VAL A 62 9.08 6.08 4.49
CA VAL A 62 10.24 6.96 4.68
C VAL A 62 10.33 8.01 3.57
N ALA A 63 10.13 7.63 2.30
CA ALA A 63 10.16 8.58 1.19
C ALA A 63 9.02 9.61 1.23
N LEU A 64 7.90 9.25 1.86
CA LEU A 64 6.78 10.16 2.16
C LEU A 64 6.99 11.00 3.42
N GLU A 65 8.08 10.77 4.17
CA GLU A 65 8.35 11.38 5.47
C GLU A 65 7.21 11.13 6.49
N VAL A 66 6.60 9.94 6.41
CA VAL A 66 5.54 9.46 7.30
C VAL A 66 6.13 8.38 8.21
N ASP A 67 5.73 8.36 9.48
CA ASP A 67 6.09 7.28 10.38
C ASP A 67 5.53 5.93 9.84
N PRO A 68 6.40 4.93 9.56
CA PRO A 68 5.96 3.66 8.97
C PRO A 68 4.96 2.90 9.84
N THR A 69 5.12 2.98 11.17
CA THR A 69 4.24 2.30 12.12
C THR A 69 2.85 2.93 12.12
N ALA A 70 2.76 4.26 12.11
CA ALA A 70 1.51 4.99 12.02
C ALA A 70 0.79 4.72 10.70
N LEU A 71 1.51 4.69 9.57
CA LEU A 71 0.91 4.33 8.29
C LEU A 71 0.41 2.89 8.28
N PHE A 72 1.16 1.95 8.88
CA PHE A 72 0.74 0.56 8.99
C PHE A 72 -0.49 0.41 9.89
N GLN A 73 -0.58 1.17 10.97
CA GLN A 73 -1.76 1.22 11.83
C GLN A 73 -3.01 1.68 11.04
N GLN A 74 -2.88 2.65 10.15
CA GLN A 74 -3.98 3.07 9.26
C GLN A 74 -4.38 1.94 8.31
N VAL A 75 -3.40 1.23 7.74
CA VAL A 75 -3.65 0.04 6.91
C VAL A 75 -4.47 -0.96 7.71
N VAL A 76 -3.98 -1.41 8.87
CA VAL A 76 -4.64 -2.41 9.73
C VAL A 76 -6.07 -1.99 10.07
N THR A 77 -6.29 -0.72 10.41
CA THR A 77 -7.61 -0.16 10.74
C THR A 77 -8.57 -0.19 9.53
N SER A 78 -8.04 -0.09 8.31
CA SER A 78 -8.82 -0.18 7.07
C SER A 78 -9.13 -1.61 6.62
N LEU A 79 -8.41 -2.60 7.15
CA LEU A 79 -8.59 -3.99 6.76
C LEU A 79 -9.86 -4.54 7.39
N LYS A 80 -10.76 -5.05 6.55
CA LYS A 80 -11.79 -5.98 7.03
C LYS A 80 -11.11 -7.33 7.29
N PRO A 81 -11.29 -7.94 8.47
CA PRO A 81 -10.83 -9.29 8.69
C PRO A 81 -11.46 -10.18 7.64
N LYS A 82 -10.62 -10.88 6.88
CA LYS A 82 -11.10 -12.02 6.10
C LYS A 82 -11.66 -13.00 7.12
N ALA A 83 -12.84 -13.58 6.88
CA ALA A 83 -13.38 -14.62 7.75
C ALA A 83 -12.27 -15.65 7.97
N VAL A 84 -11.76 -15.70 9.20
CA VAL A 84 -10.75 -16.68 9.59
C VAL A 84 -11.55 -17.94 9.87
N GLU A 85 -11.58 -18.88 8.92
CA GLU A 85 -12.17 -20.19 9.19
C GLU A 85 -11.46 -20.79 10.41
N GLY A 86 -12.18 -20.92 11.53
CA GLY A 86 -11.73 -21.69 12.70
C GLY A 86 -11.05 -20.93 13.84
N VAL A 87 -11.12 -19.60 13.94
CA VAL A 87 -10.65 -18.87 15.14
C VAL A 87 -11.83 -18.24 15.89
N PRO A 88 -12.14 -18.68 17.12
CA PRO A 88 -13.19 -18.07 17.94
C PRO A 88 -12.85 -16.63 18.30
N SER A 89 -13.89 -15.79 18.36
CA SER A 89 -13.85 -14.39 18.80
C SER A 89 -13.36 -14.22 20.24
#